data_AF-A0A9Y2MW41-F1
#
_entry.id   AF-A0A9Y2MW41-F1
#
_cell.length_a   1.000
_cell.length_b   1.000
_cell.length_c   1.000
_cell.angle_alpha   90.00
_cell.angle_beta   90.00
_cell.angle_gamma   90.00
#
_symmetry.space_group_name_H-M   'P 1'
#
loop_
_entity.id
_entity.type
_entity.pdbx_description
1 polymer ?
#
loop_
_entity_poly.entity_id
_entity_poly.type
_entity_poly.pdbx_seq_one_letter_code
_entity_poly.pdbx_strand_id
1 'polypeptide(L)'
;MLESLVQDVKRFDPRYLLAARDISAEAVPTDLSRAGHLLSRFGRYQEDYFVTRGNHDRAHIGDAYSTCRVGQWQGNDCFHDAYFPHTERTYFSRDLSGLHVIGLDTYDKVGNGGDAGGLSPEQLDWFRTDLRKHRDQPTLVFGHHPLVMQDSAFPITASSSVDAGQAAQILDWYSQTPGVFLHHAGHTHRNHRTISPTVPRVTLQEVAAAKEYPGGFSILRLHTHGYALNFSKSRSALARQWSERSRQEIMGYWPQFAFGNTVGDRNTVVKRDLTGLKRPHH
;
A
#
# COMPACT_ATOMS: atom_id res chain seq x y z
N MET A 1 11.30 -12.74 5.13
CA MET A 1 10.86 -11.43 5.66
C MET A 1 9.39 -11.40 6.08
N LEU A 2 8.44 -11.71 5.19
CA LEU A 2 6.99 -11.66 5.49
C LEU A 2 6.58 -12.44 6.76
N GLU A 3 7.13 -13.63 6.98
CA GLU A 3 6.85 -14.39 8.21
C GLU A 3 7.24 -13.62 9.48
N SER A 4 8.41 -12.96 9.50
CA SER A 4 8.83 -12.12 10.61
C SER A 4 7.90 -10.92 10.77
N LEU A 5 7.51 -10.28 9.67
CA LEU A 5 6.58 -9.15 9.70
C LEU A 5 5.27 -9.55 10.36
N VAL A 6 4.65 -10.66 9.93
CA VAL A 6 3.37 -11.13 10.49
C VAL A 6 3.51 -11.51 11.97
N GLN A 7 4.65 -12.08 12.38
CA GLN A 7 4.91 -12.38 13.79
C GLN A 7 5.11 -11.12 14.63
N ASP A 8 5.86 -10.14 14.12
CA ASP A 8 6.21 -8.92 14.85
C ASP A 8 5.03 -7.94 14.91
N VAL A 9 4.23 -7.83 13.85
CA VAL A 9 3.08 -6.92 13.80
C VAL A 9 2.04 -7.28 14.86
N LYS A 10 1.84 -8.58 15.13
CA LYS A 10 0.93 -9.06 16.19
C LYS A 10 1.30 -8.57 17.59
N ARG A 11 2.58 -8.25 17.85
CA ARG A 11 3.03 -7.73 19.15
C ARG A 11 2.53 -6.31 19.42
N PHE A 12 2.07 -5.61 18.39
CA PHE A 12 1.47 -4.29 18.49
C PHE A 12 -0.05 -4.33 18.62
N ASP A 13 -0.65 -5.53 18.64
CA ASP A 13 -2.09 -5.76 18.74
C ASP A 13 -2.95 -4.89 17.79
N PRO A 14 -2.62 -4.81 16.49
CA PRO A 14 -3.45 -4.06 15.54
C PRO A 14 -4.73 -4.84 15.24
N ARG A 15 -5.84 -4.11 15.05
CA ARG A 15 -7.10 -4.74 14.61
C ARG A 15 -7.07 -5.15 13.13
N TYR A 16 -6.40 -4.36 12.29
CA TYR A 16 -6.39 -4.55 10.84
C TYR A 16 -4.96 -4.51 10.29
N LEU A 17 -4.72 -5.28 9.22
CA LEU A 17 -3.48 -5.26 8.45
C LEU A 17 -3.77 -4.86 7.00
N LEU A 18 -3.10 -3.81 6.53
CA LEU A 18 -3.12 -3.42 5.11
C LEU A 18 -1.83 -3.92 4.45
N ALA A 19 -1.92 -5.05 3.75
CA ALA A 19 -0.84 -5.62 2.94
C ALA A 19 -0.79 -4.90 1.59
N ALA A 20 -0.22 -3.71 1.65
CA ALA A 20 -0.15 -2.81 0.54
C ALA A 20 1.31 -2.79 0.06
N ARG A 21 1.80 -3.60 -0.88
CA ARG A 21 1.30 -4.53 -1.92
C ARG A 21 2.60 -5.13 -2.52
N ASP A 22 2.68 -5.56 -3.79
CA ASP A 22 3.84 -6.37 -4.25
C ASP A 22 4.02 -7.58 -3.33
N ILE A 23 2.94 -8.34 -3.24
CA ILE A 23 2.82 -9.50 -2.37
C ILE A 23 3.77 -10.60 -2.81
N SER A 24 4.07 -10.65 -4.11
CA SER A 24 5.04 -11.53 -4.74
C SER A 24 6.00 -10.76 -5.64
N ALA A 25 7.05 -11.44 -6.11
CA ALA A 25 8.01 -10.84 -7.03
C ALA A 25 7.53 -10.83 -8.49
N GLU A 26 6.73 -11.82 -8.91
CA GLU A 26 6.23 -11.92 -10.30
C GLU A 26 4.88 -12.67 -10.38
N ALA A 27 4.02 -12.57 -9.37
CA ALA A 27 2.69 -13.22 -9.33
C ALA A 27 2.68 -14.75 -9.56
N VAL A 28 3.79 -15.44 -9.37
CA VAL A 28 3.84 -16.90 -9.54
C VAL A 28 2.89 -17.55 -8.52
N PRO A 29 2.00 -18.50 -8.93
CA PRO A 29 0.97 -19.06 -8.04
C PRO A 29 1.50 -19.60 -6.71
N THR A 30 2.66 -20.24 -6.72
CA THR A 30 3.29 -20.79 -5.50
C THR A 30 3.67 -19.70 -4.51
N ASP A 31 4.15 -18.55 -5.00
CA ASP A 31 4.55 -17.42 -4.16
C ASP A 31 3.33 -16.71 -3.59
N LEU A 32 2.30 -16.49 -4.42
CA LEU A 32 1.03 -15.92 -3.98
C LEU A 32 0.35 -16.81 -2.94
N SER A 33 0.31 -18.13 -3.16
CA SER A 33 -0.20 -19.10 -2.19
C SER A 33 0.59 -19.05 -0.89
N ARG A 34 1.93 -19.06 -0.95
CA ARG A 34 2.79 -18.98 0.23
C ARG A 34 2.57 -17.67 1.01
N ALA A 35 2.48 -16.54 0.31
CA ALA A 35 2.21 -15.25 0.92
C ALA A 35 0.82 -15.23 1.58
N GLY A 36 -0.21 -15.76 0.90
CA GLY A 36 -1.56 -15.91 1.43
C GLY A 36 -1.60 -16.75 2.71
N HIS A 37 -0.88 -17.88 2.74
CA HIS A 37 -0.75 -18.71 3.94
C HIS A 37 -0.02 -18.02 5.10
N LEU A 38 0.91 -17.10 4.82
CA LEU A 38 1.58 -16.33 5.87
C LEU A 38 0.69 -15.20 6.37
N LEU A 39 0.00 -14.49 5.48
CA LEU A 39 -0.93 -13.41 5.81
C LEU A 39 -2.15 -13.94 6.57
N SER A 40 -2.66 -15.13 6.25
CA SER A 40 -3.78 -15.75 6.98
C SER A 40 -3.44 -16.08 8.44
N ARG A 41 -2.15 -16.14 8.79
CA ARG A 41 -1.75 -16.20 10.20
C ARG A 41 -2.07 -14.92 10.94
N PHE A 42 -2.18 -13.76 10.28
CA PHE A 42 -2.65 -12.52 10.90
C PHE A 42 -4.13 -12.61 11.28
N GLY A 43 -4.98 -13.00 10.32
CA GLY A 43 -6.42 -13.13 10.49
C GLY A 43 -7.10 -13.52 9.17
N ARG A 44 -8.40 -13.25 9.04
CA ARG A 44 -9.19 -13.56 7.84
C ARG A 44 -9.07 -12.46 6.78
N TYR A 45 -8.99 -12.88 5.53
CA TYR A 45 -8.90 -11.98 4.39
C TYR A 45 -10.21 -11.20 4.19
N GLN A 46 -10.10 -9.91 3.85
CA GLN A 46 -11.19 -8.93 3.75
C GLN A 46 -11.98 -8.65 5.03
N GLU A 47 -11.46 -9.10 6.18
CA GLU A 47 -12.05 -8.82 7.49
C GLU A 47 -11.00 -8.28 8.46
N ASP A 48 -9.90 -9.02 8.61
CA ASP A 48 -8.77 -8.65 9.46
C ASP A 48 -7.60 -8.12 8.63
N TYR A 49 -7.36 -8.66 7.43
CA TYR A 49 -6.35 -8.14 6.52
C TYR A 49 -6.84 -7.91 5.10
N PHE A 50 -6.24 -6.93 4.44
CA PHE A 50 -6.62 -6.44 3.13
C PHE A 50 -5.39 -6.30 2.25
N VAL A 51 -5.54 -6.57 0.96
CA VAL A 51 -4.44 -6.62 0.00
C VAL A 51 -4.80 -5.76 -1.21
N THR A 52 -3.84 -5.02 -1.74
CA THR A 52 -3.94 -4.37 -3.07
C THR A 52 -2.87 -4.92 -4.00
N ARG A 53 -3.09 -4.78 -5.31
CA ARG A 53 -2.13 -5.21 -6.34
C ARG A 53 -0.95 -4.25 -6.42
N GLY A 54 0.25 -4.79 -6.61
CA GLY A 54 1.41 -4.03 -7.05
C GLY A 54 1.84 -4.37 -8.48
N ASN A 55 2.80 -3.63 -9.03
CA ASN A 55 3.25 -3.82 -10.41
C ASN A 55 3.90 -5.20 -10.62
N HIS A 56 4.51 -5.79 -9.59
CA HIS A 56 5.07 -7.14 -9.65
C HIS A 56 4.00 -8.24 -9.63
N ASP A 57 2.82 -7.94 -9.08
CA ASP A 57 1.67 -8.85 -9.02
C ASP A 57 0.74 -8.75 -10.25
N ARG A 58 1.14 -8.00 -11.29
CA ARG A 58 0.39 -7.90 -12.56
C ARG A 58 0.19 -9.29 -13.20
N ALA A 59 -0.72 -9.36 -14.16
CA ALA A 59 -0.89 -10.57 -14.96
C ALA A 59 0.33 -10.85 -15.86
N HIS A 60 0.66 -12.13 -16.00
CA HIS A 60 1.89 -12.63 -16.65
C HIS A 60 1.61 -13.66 -17.72
N ILE A 61 2.58 -13.89 -18.61
CA ILE A 61 2.53 -14.93 -19.63
C ILE A 61 3.51 -16.07 -19.31
N GLY A 62 3.24 -17.26 -19.84
CA GLY A 62 4.10 -18.44 -19.70
C GLY A 62 3.47 -19.57 -18.90
N ASP A 63 4.09 -20.74 -18.95
CA ASP A 63 3.52 -22.00 -18.45
C ASP A 63 3.18 -21.94 -16.96
N ALA A 64 3.98 -21.23 -16.16
CA ALA A 64 3.76 -21.08 -14.72
C ALA A 64 2.43 -20.39 -14.36
N TYR A 65 1.83 -19.64 -15.28
CA TYR A 65 0.59 -18.87 -15.08
C TYR A 65 -0.59 -19.45 -15.87
N SER A 66 -0.36 -20.51 -16.65
CA SER A 66 -1.32 -21.05 -17.64
C SER A 66 -2.64 -21.54 -17.05
N THR A 67 -2.68 -21.84 -15.75
CA THR A 67 -3.89 -22.29 -15.04
C THR A 67 -4.69 -21.15 -14.43
N CYS A 68 -4.14 -19.93 -14.39
CA CYS A 68 -4.83 -18.78 -13.87
C CYS A 68 -5.80 -18.21 -14.91
N ARG A 69 -6.79 -17.44 -14.45
CA ARG A 69 -7.72 -16.74 -15.33
C ARG A 69 -6.99 -15.85 -16.33
N VAL A 70 -7.59 -15.65 -17.49
CA VAL A 70 -7.12 -14.61 -18.42
C VAL A 70 -7.29 -13.24 -17.76
N GLY A 71 -6.22 -12.46 -17.71
CA GLY A 71 -6.24 -11.14 -17.12
C GLY A 71 -7.00 -10.14 -17.98
N GLN A 72 -7.71 -9.21 -17.34
CA GLN A 72 -8.49 -8.17 -18.02
C GLN A 72 -7.66 -7.35 -19.03
N TRP A 73 -6.40 -7.09 -18.69
CA TRP A 73 -5.52 -6.23 -19.49
C TRP A 73 -4.49 -7.01 -20.31
N GLN A 74 -4.01 -8.13 -19.78
CA GLN A 74 -2.93 -8.91 -20.36
C GLN A 74 -2.81 -10.27 -19.66
N GLY A 75 -2.13 -11.21 -20.32
CA GLY A 75 -1.64 -12.45 -19.71
C GLY A 75 -2.69 -13.25 -18.91
N ASN A 76 -2.21 -13.98 -17.91
CA ASN A 76 -3.01 -14.69 -16.93
C ASN A 76 -2.79 -14.08 -15.54
N ASP A 77 -3.88 -13.88 -14.81
CA ASP A 77 -3.93 -13.06 -13.60
C ASP A 77 -4.07 -13.91 -12.33
N CYS A 78 -2.95 -14.48 -11.92
CA CYS A 78 -2.89 -15.33 -10.73
C CYS A 78 -3.12 -14.54 -9.43
N PHE A 79 -2.80 -13.24 -9.40
CA PHE A 79 -3.06 -12.40 -8.24
C PHE A 79 -4.56 -12.20 -8.03
N HIS A 80 -5.29 -11.96 -9.12
CA HIS A 80 -6.75 -11.90 -9.10
C HIS A 80 -7.35 -13.21 -8.58
N ASP A 81 -6.95 -14.36 -9.13
CA ASP A 81 -7.46 -15.65 -8.62
C ASP A 81 -7.14 -15.88 -7.13
N ALA A 82 -5.97 -15.44 -6.66
CA ALA A 82 -5.54 -15.63 -5.27
C ALA A 82 -6.28 -14.75 -4.26
N TYR A 83 -6.57 -13.49 -4.62
CA TYR A 83 -7.08 -12.49 -3.66
C TYR A 83 -8.44 -11.90 -4.04
N PHE A 84 -8.94 -12.09 -5.26
CA PHE A 84 -10.22 -11.55 -5.72
C PHE A 84 -11.13 -12.59 -6.41
N PRO A 85 -11.15 -13.88 -6.00
CA PRO A 85 -11.80 -14.95 -6.77
C PRO A 85 -13.32 -14.81 -6.95
N HIS A 86 -13.97 -13.95 -6.18
CA HIS A 86 -15.43 -13.79 -6.14
C HIS A 86 -15.92 -12.41 -6.61
N THR A 87 -15.07 -11.64 -7.28
CA THR A 87 -15.39 -10.31 -7.80
C THR A 87 -14.68 -10.09 -9.12
N GLU A 88 -15.22 -9.24 -9.99
CA GLU A 88 -14.50 -8.85 -11.22
C GLU A 88 -13.40 -7.84 -10.91
N ARG A 89 -13.61 -6.99 -9.90
CA ARG A 89 -12.73 -5.88 -9.53
C ARG A 89 -11.65 -6.26 -8.51
N THR A 90 -10.47 -5.69 -8.65
CA THR A 90 -9.29 -5.85 -7.76
C THR A 90 -9.06 -4.66 -6.82
N TYR A 91 -10.04 -3.75 -6.78
CA TYR A 91 -10.11 -2.58 -5.90
C TYR A 91 -11.41 -2.61 -5.11
N PHE A 92 -11.44 -1.97 -3.95
CA PHE A 92 -12.58 -2.05 -3.03
C PHE A 92 -12.59 -0.91 -2.02
N SER A 93 -13.74 -0.71 -1.37
CA SER A 93 -13.86 0.07 -0.14
C SER A 93 -14.55 -0.73 0.97
N ARG A 94 -14.21 -0.45 2.23
CA ARG A 94 -14.77 -1.10 3.44
C ARG A 94 -14.88 -0.08 4.58
N ASP A 95 -15.99 -0.14 5.30
CA ASP A 95 -16.14 0.60 6.56
C ASP A 95 -15.70 -0.26 7.73
N LEU A 96 -14.61 0.15 8.37
CA LEU A 96 -13.96 -0.53 9.47
C LEU A 96 -14.09 0.32 10.73
N SER A 97 -15.12 0.08 11.53
CA SER A 97 -15.33 0.80 12.80
C SER A 97 -15.36 2.33 12.62
N GLY A 98 -16.11 2.81 11.62
CA GLY A 98 -16.23 4.24 11.31
C GLY A 98 -15.09 4.80 10.45
N LEU A 99 -13.99 4.06 10.25
CA LEU A 99 -12.98 4.37 9.25
C LEU A 99 -13.42 3.86 7.87
N HIS A 100 -13.49 4.73 6.89
CA HIS A 100 -13.63 4.31 5.50
C HIS A 100 -12.25 3.97 4.93
N VAL A 101 -12.07 2.74 4.45
CA VAL A 101 -10.80 2.24 3.90
C VAL A 101 -10.97 1.93 2.43
N ILE A 102 -10.14 2.53 1.59
CA ILE A 102 -10.16 2.35 0.14
C ILE A 102 -8.84 1.69 -0.30
N GLY A 103 -8.94 0.50 -0.90
CA GLY A 103 -7.84 -0.19 -1.55
C GLY A 103 -7.89 0.04 -3.06
N LEU A 104 -6.87 0.69 -3.61
CA LEU A 104 -6.71 0.94 -5.04
C LEU A 104 -5.78 -0.10 -5.67
N ASP A 105 -6.23 -0.69 -6.77
CA ASP A 105 -5.33 -1.29 -7.75
C ASP A 105 -4.73 -0.16 -8.59
N THR A 106 -3.44 0.11 -8.45
CA THR A 106 -2.76 1.15 -9.25
C THR A 106 -2.03 0.55 -10.46
N TYR A 107 -2.39 -0.68 -10.82
CA TYR A 107 -1.93 -1.37 -12.01
C TYR A 107 -3.12 -2.00 -12.77
N ASP A 108 -4.28 -1.34 -12.67
CA ASP A 108 -5.51 -1.69 -13.39
C ASP A 108 -5.45 -1.13 -14.82
N LYS A 109 -4.45 -1.59 -15.57
CA LYS A 109 -4.14 -1.21 -16.95
C LYS A 109 -3.17 -2.20 -17.60
N VAL A 110 -2.92 -2.03 -18.90
CA VAL A 110 -1.83 -2.71 -19.61
C VAL A 110 -0.47 -2.18 -19.11
N GLY A 111 0.54 -3.04 -19.04
CA GLY A 111 1.93 -2.65 -18.79
C GLY A 111 2.87 -3.80 -18.42
N ASN A 112 4.18 -3.53 -18.36
CA ASN A 112 5.21 -4.56 -18.13
C ASN A 112 5.81 -4.57 -16.71
N GLY A 113 5.31 -3.72 -15.84
CA GLY A 113 5.74 -3.49 -14.46
C GLY A 113 6.70 -2.29 -14.31
N GLY A 114 7.26 -1.77 -15.41
CA GLY A 114 8.27 -0.72 -15.40
C GLY A 114 7.76 0.67 -15.82
N ASP A 115 6.44 0.85 -15.88
CA ASP A 115 5.77 2.10 -16.28
C ASP A 115 4.99 2.70 -15.11
N ALA A 116 4.40 3.89 -15.32
CA ALA A 116 3.65 4.60 -14.29
C ALA A 116 2.49 3.76 -13.74
N GLY A 117 2.10 4.01 -12.49
CA GLY A 117 0.84 3.52 -11.97
C GLY A 117 -0.34 4.11 -12.74
N GLY A 118 -1.43 3.35 -12.87
CA GLY A 118 -2.64 3.84 -13.51
C GLY A 118 -3.87 3.06 -13.06
N LEU A 119 -4.97 3.79 -12.95
CA LEU A 119 -6.30 3.28 -12.69
C LEU A 119 -7.08 3.25 -14.00
N SER A 120 -7.90 2.23 -14.22
CA SER A 120 -8.81 2.22 -15.36
C SER A 120 -9.85 3.34 -15.26
N PRO A 121 -10.49 3.73 -16.38
CA PRO A 121 -11.59 4.69 -16.35
C PRO A 121 -12.72 4.27 -15.40
N GLU A 122 -13.03 2.97 -15.32
CA GLU A 122 -14.05 2.44 -14.41
C GLU A 122 -13.65 2.64 -12.95
N GLN A 123 -12.41 2.29 -12.59
CA GLN A 123 -11.93 2.46 -11.22
C GLN A 123 -11.84 3.94 -10.83
N LEU A 124 -11.44 4.83 -11.74
CA LEU A 124 -11.41 6.28 -11.48
C LEU A 124 -12.81 6.83 -11.20
N ASP A 125 -13.81 6.47 -12.01
CA ASP A 125 -15.18 6.94 -11.79
C ASP A 125 -15.79 6.36 -10.51
N TRP A 126 -15.54 5.07 -10.24
CA TRP A 126 -15.91 4.43 -8.97
C TRP A 126 -15.28 5.16 -7.79
N PHE A 127 -13.97 5.43 -7.83
CA PHE A 127 -13.25 6.07 -6.74
C PHE A 127 -13.75 7.50 -6.49
N ARG A 128 -13.97 8.28 -7.55
CA ARG A 128 -14.56 9.62 -7.45
C ARG A 128 -15.94 9.58 -6.77
N THR A 129 -16.77 8.61 -7.17
CA THR A 129 -18.12 8.44 -6.61
C THR A 129 -18.08 8.03 -5.14
N ASP A 130 -17.19 7.11 -4.78
CA ASP A 130 -17.00 6.61 -3.42
C ASP A 130 -16.49 7.71 -2.47
N LEU A 131 -15.53 8.53 -2.91
CA LEU A 131 -15.07 9.71 -2.17
C LEU A 131 -16.20 10.72 -1.92
N ARG A 132 -17.03 11.00 -2.94
CA ARG A 132 -18.17 11.92 -2.80
C ARG A 132 -19.22 11.38 -1.83
N LYS A 133 -19.45 10.07 -1.83
CA LYS A 133 -20.40 9.42 -0.94
C LYS A 133 -19.95 9.48 0.53
N HIS A 134 -18.65 9.29 0.79
CA HIS A 134 -18.07 9.27 2.14
C HIS A 134 -17.31 10.57 2.47
N ARG A 135 -17.77 11.70 1.93
CA ARG A 135 -17.05 12.97 1.87
C ARG A 135 -16.40 13.40 3.18
N ASP A 136 -17.15 13.28 4.28
CA ASP A 136 -16.75 13.76 5.60
C ASP A 136 -16.34 12.62 6.56
N GLN A 137 -16.46 11.35 6.12
CA GLN A 137 -16.07 10.20 6.93
C GLN A 137 -14.54 10.06 6.97
N PRO A 138 -13.92 9.79 8.13
CA PRO A 138 -12.49 9.50 8.23
C PRO A 138 -12.08 8.45 7.19
N THR A 139 -11.26 8.85 6.23
CA THR A 139 -10.92 8.02 5.06
C THR A 139 -9.41 7.81 4.93
N LEU A 140 -9.02 6.54 4.83
CA LEU A 140 -7.67 6.10 4.49
C LEU A 140 -7.70 5.44 3.11
N VAL A 141 -6.84 5.91 2.22
CA VAL A 141 -6.65 5.31 0.90
C VAL A 141 -5.29 4.63 0.84
N PHE A 142 -5.19 3.46 0.22
CA PHE A 142 -3.91 2.80 0.00
C PHE A 142 -3.85 2.08 -1.36
N GLY A 143 -2.68 2.08 -1.99
CA GLY A 143 -2.44 1.52 -3.33
C GLY A 143 -0.95 1.49 -3.66
N HIS A 144 -0.53 0.92 -4.80
CA HIS A 144 0.91 0.65 -5.10
C HIS A 144 1.76 1.86 -5.35
N HIS A 145 1.41 2.63 -6.35
CA HIS A 145 2.23 3.76 -6.72
C HIS A 145 1.84 4.96 -5.84
N PRO A 146 2.81 5.73 -5.32
CA PRO A 146 2.50 7.00 -4.69
C PRO A 146 1.87 7.93 -5.72
N LEU A 147 1.01 8.87 -5.27
CA LEU A 147 0.49 9.90 -6.16
C LEU A 147 1.60 10.82 -6.67
N VAL A 148 2.57 11.12 -5.81
CA VAL A 148 3.72 11.97 -6.11
C VAL A 148 4.94 11.39 -5.42
N MET A 149 6.06 11.33 -6.13
CA MET A 149 7.38 11.01 -5.59
C MET A 149 8.25 12.27 -5.67
N GLN A 150 8.90 12.62 -4.56
CA GLN A 150 9.86 13.73 -4.46
C GLN A 150 11.03 13.34 -3.54
N ASP A 151 11.99 14.25 -3.38
CA ASP A 151 13.12 14.16 -2.43
C ASP A 151 13.86 12.82 -2.45
N SER A 152 14.19 12.36 -3.66
CA SER A 152 14.86 11.09 -3.89
C SER A 152 16.36 11.24 -4.07
N ALA A 153 17.14 10.35 -3.45
CA ALA A 153 18.58 10.22 -3.68
C ALA A 153 18.91 9.59 -5.06
N PHE A 154 17.93 8.96 -5.71
CA PHE A 154 18.04 8.38 -7.05
C PHE A 154 17.10 9.08 -8.04
N PRO A 155 17.36 8.99 -9.36
CA PRO A 155 16.49 9.60 -10.38
C PRO A 155 15.03 9.19 -10.23
N ILE A 156 14.14 10.18 -10.28
CA ILE A 156 12.70 9.97 -10.32
C ILE A 156 12.30 9.80 -11.78
N THR A 157 11.64 8.69 -12.08
CA THR A 157 11.20 8.32 -13.42
C THR A 157 9.67 8.31 -13.49
N ALA A 158 9.11 8.20 -14.70
CA ALA A 158 7.66 8.08 -14.87
C ALA A 158 7.06 6.87 -14.12
N SER A 159 7.82 5.79 -13.95
CA SER A 159 7.35 4.60 -13.22
C SER A 159 7.23 4.82 -11.71
N SER A 160 7.88 5.86 -11.17
CA SER A 160 8.02 6.08 -9.73
C SER A 160 6.70 6.42 -9.01
N SER A 161 5.67 6.82 -9.75
CA SER A 161 4.38 7.27 -9.23
C SER A 161 3.22 6.87 -10.14
N VAL A 162 2.00 7.20 -9.72
CA VAL A 162 0.84 7.21 -10.61
C VAL A 162 1.08 8.21 -11.75
N ASP A 163 0.47 7.97 -12.91
CA ASP A 163 0.39 8.93 -14.02
C ASP A 163 0.07 10.34 -13.51
N ALA A 164 0.81 11.33 -13.99
CA ALA A 164 0.74 12.69 -13.46
C ALA A 164 -0.65 13.33 -13.62
N GLY A 165 -1.36 13.02 -14.72
CA GLY A 165 -2.71 13.50 -14.98
C GLY A 165 -3.73 12.89 -14.02
N GLN A 166 -3.64 11.58 -13.75
CA GLN A 166 -4.46 10.93 -12.74
C GLN A 166 -4.13 11.40 -11.32
N ALA A 167 -2.85 11.55 -10.98
CA ALA A 167 -2.42 12.06 -9.69
C ALA A 167 -2.98 13.46 -9.41
N ALA A 168 -2.92 14.36 -10.38
CA ALA A 168 -3.50 15.70 -10.27
C ALA A 168 -5.02 15.67 -10.02
N GLN A 169 -5.76 14.80 -10.74
CA GLN A 169 -7.20 14.62 -10.55
C GLN A 169 -7.53 14.08 -9.14
N ILE A 170 -6.77 13.08 -8.67
CA ILE A 170 -6.98 12.50 -7.34
C ILE A 170 -6.70 13.53 -6.25
N LEU A 171 -5.64 14.33 -6.38
CA LEU A 171 -5.33 15.41 -5.45
C LEU A 171 -6.43 16.48 -5.45
N ASP A 172 -7.00 16.82 -6.60
CA ASP A 172 -8.16 17.71 -6.67
C ASP A 172 -9.37 17.13 -5.91
N TRP A 173 -9.69 15.86 -6.10
CA TRP A 173 -10.79 15.21 -5.36
C TRP A 173 -10.53 15.16 -3.86
N TYR A 174 -9.29 14.92 -3.43
CA TYR A 174 -8.90 14.99 -2.03
C TYR A 174 -9.07 16.39 -1.43
N SER A 175 -8.84 17.45 -2.22
CA SER A 175 -9.07 18.82 -1.75
C SER A 175 -10.54 19.08 -1.40
N GLN A 176 -11.46 18.39 -2.09
CA GLN A 176 -12.91 18.48 -1.95
C GLN A 176 -13.51 17.44 -0.99
N THR A 177 -12.69 16.55 -0.45
CA THR A 177 -13.10 15.41 0.40
C THR A 177 -12.42 15.52 1.78
N PRO A 178 -12.97 16.31 2.72
CA PRO A 178 -12.35 16.55 4.01
C PRO A 178 -12.11 15.30 4.85
N GLY A 179 -12.86 14.23 4.63
CA GLY A 179 -12.69 12.96 5.32
C GLY A 179 -11.33 12.29 5.08
N VAL A 180 -10.72 12.49 3.91
CA VAL A 180 -9.42 11.88 3.58
C VAL A 180 -8.32 12.52 4.42
N PHE A 181 -7.53 11.69 5.11
CA PHE A 181 -6.42 12.15 5.95
C PHE A 181 -5.09 11.47 5.64
N LEU A 182 -5.10 10.29 5.01
CA LEU A 182 -3.91 9.52 4.70
C LEU A 182 -4.08 8.79 3.36
N HIS A 183 -3.09 8.95 2.47
CA HIS A 183 -2.87 8.10 1.32
C HIS A 183 -1.58 7.32 1.56
N HIS A 184 -1.69 6.01 1.74
CA HIS A 184 -0.56 5.13 1.97
C HIS A 184 -0.06 4.52 0.66
N ALA A 185 1.20 4.78 0.37
CA ALA A 185 1.96 4.21 -0.72
C ALA A 185 3.28 3.54 -0.25
N GLY A 186 4.18 3.26 -1.17
CA GLY A 186 5.11 2.12 -1.23
C GLY A 186 5.64 2.14 -2.67
N HIS A 187 5.89 1.01 -3.36
CA HIS A 187 6.53 0.96 -4.70
C HIS A 187 7.99 1.42 -4.72
N THR A 188 8.25 2.59 -4.15
CA THR A 188 9.55 3.23 -4.06
C THR A 188 10.47 2.54 -3.06
N HIS A 189 9.93 1.68 -2.19
CA HIS A 189 10.61 1.03 -1.07
C HIS A 189 11.16 2.02 -0.03
N ARG A 190 10.73 3.29 -0.06
CA ARG A 190 11.16 4.32 0.88
C ARG A 190 10.16 4.50 2.00
N ASN A 191 10.67 4.89 3.18
CA ASN A 191 9.86 5.69 4.09
C ASN A 191 9.99 7.14 3.68
N HIS A 192 8.90 7.77 3.28
CA HIS A 192 8.87 9.19 2.98
C HIS A 192 7.49 9.77 3.24
N ARG A 193 7.46 10.99 3.77
CA ARG A 193 6.23 11.71 4.05
C ARG A 193 6.17 12.99 3.22
N THR A 194 5.21 13.02 2.31
CA THR A 194 4.89 14.20 1.51
C THR A 194 3.63 14.88 2.03
N ILE A 195 3.71 16.20 2.21
CA ILE A 195 2.55 17.06 2.43
C ILE A 195 2.44 17.98 1.21
N SER A 196 1.42 17.72 0.39
CA SER A 196 1.16 18.53 -0.79
C SER A 196 0.50 19.86 -0.38
N PRO A 197 0.97 21.02 -0.89
CA PRO A 197 0.31 22.31 -0.68
C PRO A 197 -1.15 22.34 -1.17
N THR A 198 -1.50 21.53 -2.17
CA THR A 198 -2.86 21.43 -2.72
C THR A 198 -3.81 20.69 -1.77
N VAL A 199 -3.29 19.74 -0.99
CA VAL A 199 -4.06 18.92 -0.04
C VAL A 199 -3.33 18.79 1.29
N PRO A 200 -3.08 19.90 2.01
CA PRO A 200 -2.21 19.90 3.19
C PRO A 200 -2.77 19.08 4.36
N ARG A 201 -4.05 18.68 4.28
CA ARG A 201 -4.75 17.84 5.25
C ARG A 201 -4.52 16.35 5.03
N VAL A 202 -4.04 15.95 3.85
CA VAL A 202 -3.77 14.55 3.49
C VAL A 202 -2.28 14.30 3.61
N THR A 203 -1.90 13.35 4.45
CA THR A 203 -0.52 12.85 4.45
C THR A 203 -0.36 11.83 3.33
N LEU A 204 0.58 12.07 2.42
CA LEU A 204 0.98 11.10 1.41
C LEU A 204 2.18 10.34 1.98
N GLN A 205 1.95 9.10 2.43
CA GLN A 205 2.93 8.32 3.18
C GLN A 205 3.44 7.14 2.36
N GLU A 206 4.69 7.19 1.93
CA GLU A 206 5.42 6.02 1.45
C GLU A 206 5.92 5.22 2.66
N VAL A 207 5.75 3.90 2.64
CA VAL A 207 6.30 2.99 3.66
C VAL A 207 7.29 2.06 2.98
N ALA A 208 8.45 1.90 3.63
CA ALA A 208 9.50 1.06 3.09
C ALA A 208 9.05 -0.39 2.92
N ALA A 209 9.63 -1.06 1.93
CA ALA A 209 9.32 -2.44 1.63
C ALA A 209 9.65 -3.36 2.82
N ALA A 210 8.86 -4.42 2.96
CA ALA A 210 9.11 -5.44 3.97
C ALA A 210 10.31 -6.32 3.61
N LYS A 211 10.64 -6.45 2.32
CA LYS A 211 11.61 -7.43 1.81
C LYS A 211 13.07 -7.02 1.94
N GLU A 212 13.43 -5.74 1.91
CA GLU A 212 14.82 -5.28 2.12
C GLU A 212 14.91 -4.16 3.15
N TYR A 213 16.14 -3.75 3.49
CA TYR A 213 16.41 -2.67 4.43
C TYR A 213 15.56 -1.41 4.16
N PRO A 214 14.95 -0.78 5.19
CA PRO A 214 15.04 -1.16 6.60
C PRO A 214 14.26 -2.42 6.99
N GLY A 215 13.31 -2.88 6.18
CA GLY A 215 12.60 -4.15 6.39
C GLY A 215 11.66 -4.07 7.59
N GLY A 216 10.39 -3.75 7.33
CA GLY A 216 9.45 -3.47 8.42
C GLY A 216 8.03 -3.15 7.94
N PHE A 217 7.31 -2.44 8.80
CA PHE A 217 5.92 -2.04 8.61
C PHE A 217 5.65 -0.77 9.41
N SER A 218 4.60 -0.04 9.05
CA SER A 218 4.11 1.10 9.81
C SER A 218 2.91 0.72 10.67
N ILE A 219 2.89 1.19 11.92
CA ILE A 219 1.75 1.10 12.81
C ILE A 219 1.03 2.44 12.79
N LEU A 220 -0.25 2.42 12.42
CA LEU A 220 -1.15 3.56 12.45
C LEU A 220 -2.11 3.42 13.64
N ARG A 221 -1.98 4.31 14.63
CA ARG A 221 -2.90 4.40 15.78
C ARG A 221 -3.86 5.55 15.54
N LEU A 222 -5.14 5.24 15.53
CA LEU A 222 -6.20 6.20 15.25
C LEU A 222 -6.90 6.61 16.55
N HIS A 223 -7.14 7.91 16.68
CA HIS A 223 -7.87 8.53 17.77
C HIS A 223 -8.87 9.51 17.18
N THR A 224 -9.96 9.81 17.89
CA THR A 224 -10.99 10.76 17.39
C THR A 224 -10.47 12.17 17.13
N HIS A 225 -9.30 12.54 17.68
CA HIS A 225 -8.67 13.86 17.52
C HIS A 225 -7.31 13.82 16.81
N GLY A 226 -6.97 12.69 16.19
CA GLY A 226 -5.75 12.59 15.40
C GLY A 226 -5.24 11.17 15.26
N TYR A 227 -4.02 11.05 14.76
CA TYR A 227 -3.37 9.76 14.63
C TYR A 227 -1.87 9.85 14.89
N ALA A 228 -1.29 8.70 15.23
CA ALA A 228 0.14 8.50 15.27
C ALA A 228 0.54 7.41 14.27
N LEU A 229 1.60 7.65 13.50
CA LEU A 229 2.20 6.68 12.61
C LEU A 229 3.63 6.41 13.07
N ASN A 230 4.02 5.14 13.19
CA ASN A 230 5.38 4.73 13.56
C ASN A 230 5.87 3.55 12.73
N PHE A 231 7.01 3.70 12.08
CA PHE A 231 7.70 2.60 11.40
C PHE A 231 8.41 1.68 12.41
N SER A 232 8.21 0.38 12.27
CA SER A 232 8.84 -0.67 13.07
C SER A 232 9.55 -1.67 12.16
N LYS A 233 10.82 -1.97 12.48
CA LYS A 233 11.59 -3.01 11.78
C LYS A 233 11.11 -4.40 12.20
N SER A 234 11.17 -5.36 11.28
CA SER A 234 11.06 -6.79 11.60
C SER A 234 12.27 -7.24 12.45
N ARG A 235 12.05 -8.11 13.44
CA ARG A 235 12.96 -8.35 14.55
C ARG A 235 13.44 -9.79 14.71
N SER A 236 12.95 -10.77 13.95
CA SER A 236 13.51 -12.14 13.99
C SER A 236 15.00 -12.16 13.62
N ALA A 237 15.73 -13.17 14.08
CA ALA A 237 17.17 -13.28 13.81
C ALA A 237 17.46 -13.26 12.30
N LEU A 238 16.72 -14.05 11.51
CA LEU A 238 16.85 -14.09 10.06
C LEU A 238 16.48 -12.75 9.40
N ALA A 239 15.43 -12.07 9.87
CA ALA A 239 15.06 -10.76 9.33
C ALA A 239 16.12 -9.69 9.59
N ARG A 240 16.77 -9.72 10.75
CA ARG A 240 17.88 -8.80 11.06
C ARG A 240 19.09 -9.08 10.18
N GLN A 241 19.48 -10.35 10.01
CA GLN A 241 20.58 -10.73 9.12
C GLN A 241 20.29 -10.31 7.68
N TRP A 242 19.07 -10.56 7.20
CA TRP A 242 18.65 -10.15 5.86
C TRP A 242 18.60 -8.62 5.70
N SER A 243 18.12 -7.89 6.71
CA SER A 243 18.15 -6.42 6.74
C SER A 243 19.58 -5.88 6.64
N GLU A 244 20.56 -6.47 7.33
CA GLU A 244 21.96 -6.04 7.24
C GLU A 244 22.62 -6.42 5.92
N ARG A 245 22.24 -7.56 5.31
CA ARG A 245 22.67 -7.93 3.96
C ARG A 245 22.14 -6.96 2.90
N SER A 246 20.83 -6.74 2.89
CA SER A 246 20.16 -5.86 1.93
C SER A 246 20.47 -4.38 2.14
N ARG A 247 20.94 -3.99 3.34
CA ARG A 247 21.55 -2.66 3.56
C ARG A 247 22.69 -2.36 2.58
N GLN A 248 23.37 -3.39 2.06
CA GLN A 248 24.49 -3.26 1.12
C GLN A 248 24.04 -3.12 -0.34
N GLU A 249 22.74 -3.12 -0.62
CA GLU A 249 22.24 -2.86 -1.98
C GLU A 249 22.74 -1.51 -2.49
N ILE A 250 22.96 -1.45 -3.81
CA ILE A 250 23.53 -0.29 -4.50
C ILE A 250 24.83 0.16 -3.82
N MET A 251 25.78 -0.76 -3.67
CA MET A 251 27.10 -0.49 -3.06
C MET A 251 27.02 0.14 -1.65
N GLY A 252 25.97 -0.16 -0.89
CA GLY A 252 25.75 0.39 0.45
C GLY A 252 25.02 1.73 0.50
N TYR A 253 24.54 2.26 -0.62
CA TYR A 253 23.75 3.50 -0.68
C TYR A 253 22.24 3.32 -0.43
N TRP A 254 21.78 2.08 -0.27
CA TRP A 254 20.36 1.80 -0.03
C TRP A 254 19.76 2.54 1.18
N PRO A 255 20.44 2.70 2.33
CA PRO A 255 19.89 3.41 3.49
C PRO A 255 19.54 4.87 3.24
N GLN A 256 20.33 5.57 2.41
CA GLN A 256 20.13 6.96 2.04
C GLN A 256 18.86 7.15 1.21
N PHE A 257 18.40 6.09 0.57
CA PHE A 257 17.17 6.07 -0.21
C PHE A 257 15.97 5.54 0.61
N ALA A 258 16.10 4.34 1.18
CA ALA A 258 14.97 3.61 1.74
C ALA A 258 14.60 3.97 3.19
N PHE A 259 15.55 4.45 4.01
CA PHE A 259 15.29 4.65 5.44
C PHE A 259 14.37 5.83 5.73
N GLY A 260 14.39 6.86 4.89
CA GLY A 260 13.74 8.16 5.10
C GLY A 260 14.71 9.20 5.67
N ASN A 261 14.65 10.40 5.10
CA ASN A 261 15.59 11.49 5.35
C ASN A 261 15.44 12.09 6.75
N THR A 262 14.23 12.06 7.30
CA THR A 262 13.90 12.64 8.61
C THR A 262 13.21 11.63 9.51
N VAL A 263 13.16 11.92 10.81
CA VAL A 263 12.33 11.15 11.74
C VAL A 263 10.84 11.24 11.33
N GLY A 264 10.42 12.40 10.81
CA GLY A 264 9.06 12.65 10.33
C GLY A 264 8.62 11.80 9.14
N ASP A 265 9.55 11.21 8.39
CA ASP A 265 9.22 10.25 7.32
C ASP A 265 8.77 8.89 7.87
N ARG A 266 9.14 8.59 9.12
CA ARG A 266 8.91 7.29 9.78
C ARG A 266 7.99 7.38 10.98
N ASN A 267 7.94 8.54 11.64
CA ASN A 267 7.27 8.73 12.92
C ASN A 267 6.58 10.09 12.95
N THR A 268 5.26 10.09 13.05
CA THR A 268 4.47 11.32 13.09
C THR A 268 3.31 11.23 14.07
N VAL A 269 2.90 12.40 14.54
CA VAL A 269 1.64 12.60 15.26
C VAL A 269 0.93 13.77 14.58
N VAL A 270 -0.31 13.57 14.18
CA VAL A 270 -1.09 14.57 13.45
C VAL A 270 -2.39 14.80 14.19
N LYS A 271 -2.69 16.07 14.50
CA LYS A 271 -4.00 16.48 15.01
C LYS A 271 -4.98 16.54 13.84
N ARG A 272 -6.11 15.84 13.96
CA ARG A 272 -7.14 15.77 12.93
C ARG A 272 -8.46 15.42 13.57
N ASP A 273 -9.54 16.10 13.16
CA ASP A 273 -10.87 15.63 13.53
C ASP A 273 -11.15 14.30 12.81
N LEU A 274 -11.24 13.24 13.60
CA LEU A 274 -11.60 11.89 13.19
C LEU A 274 -12.73 11.36 14.09
N THR A 275 -13.62 12.25 14.56
CA THR A 275 -14.70 11.92 15.52
C THR A 275 -15.68 10.85 15.02
N GLY A 276 -15.75 10.61 13.70
CA GLY A 276 -16.52 9.51 13.11
C GLY A 276 -15.98 8.10 13.42
N LEU A 277 -14.77 7.98 13.96
CA LEU A 277 -14.19 6.70 14.36
C LEU A 277 -14.92 6.07 15.55
N LYS A 278 -15.06 4.75 15.51
CA LYS A 278 -15.62 3.92 16.57
C LYS A 278 -14.57 2.94 17.06
N ARG A 279 -14.72 2.47 18.29
CA ARG A 279 -13.90 1.35 18.78
C ARG A 279 -14.27 0.09 17.98
N PRO A 280 -13.29 -0.72 17.53
CA PRO A 280 -13.59 -1.99 16.92
C PRO A 280 -14.35 -2.92 17.87
N HIS A 281 -15.37 -3.61 17.35
CA HIS A 281 -16.04 -4.68 18.09
C HIS A 281 -15.15 -5.93 18.04
N HIS A 282 -15.03 -6.65 19.17
CA HIS A 282 -14.23 -7.86 19.27
C HIS A 282 -14.80 -8.96 18.38
#